data_AF-A0A9X7RHZ4-F1
#
_entry.id   AF-A0A9X7RHZ4-F1
#
_cell.length_a   1.000
_cell.length_b   1.000
_cell.length_c   1.000
_cell.angle_alpha   90.00
_cell.angle_beta   90.00
_cell.angle_gamma   90.00
#
_symmetry.space_group_name_H-M   'P 1'
#
loop_
_entity.id
_entity.type
_entity.pdbx_description
1 polymer ?
#
loop_
_entity_poly.entity_id
_entity_poly.type
_entity_poly.pdbx_seq_one_letter_code
_entity_poly.pdbx_strand_id
1 'polypeptide(L)'
;MKKFFKKIAAIIHGEQKADVSLGAPAVDKAAHDRRMTLFRNMRGGDGFAKEPGKPRKNADGLTRGQRRRAMAAKSRAKVSEQRPVKYRHASATR
;
A
#
# COMPACT_ATOMS: atom_id res chain seq x y z
N MET A 1 20.46 -21.61 -35.77
CA MET A 1 20.15 -20.97 -34.48
C MET A 1 18.81 -20.22 -34.43
N LYS A 2 18.49 -19.28 -35.35
CA LYS A 2 17.23 -18.47 -35.28
C LYS A 2 15.91 -19.27 -35.22
N LYS A 3 15.82 -20.41 -35.91
CA LYS A 3 14.61 -21.27 -35.91
C LYS A 3 14.31 -21.90 -34.54
N PHE A 4 15.35 -22.20 -33.75
CA PHE A 4 15.21 -22.81 -32.42
C PHE A 4 14.58 -21.84 -31.41
N PHE A 5 15.11 -20.61 -31.33
CA PHE A 5 14.55 -19.56 -30.48
C PHE A 5 13.11 -19.21 -30.85
N LYS A 6 12.77 -19.20 -32.14
CA LYS A 6 11.40 -18.97 -32.61
C LYS A 6 10.43 -20.06 -32.13
N LYS A 7 10.89 -21.32 -32.08
CA LYS A 7 10.10 -22.44 -31.57
C LYS A 7 9.87 -22.34 -30.06
N ILE A 8 10.91 -21.99 -29.30
CA ILE A 8 10.79 -21.75 -27.85
C ILE A 8 9.82 -20.61 -27.57
N ALA A 9 9.93 -19.49 -28.28
CA ALA A 9 9.01 -18.36 -28.12
C ALA A 9 7.55 -18.76 -28.38
N ALA A 10 7.29 -19.57 -29.42
CA ALA A 10 5.95 -20.06 -29.73
C ALA A 10 5.38 -20.95 -28.61
N ILE A 11 6.21 -21.79 -27.99
CA ILE A 11 5.81 -22.63 -26.84
C ILE A 11 5.45 -21.75 -25.65
N ILE A 12 6.31 -20.79 -25.29
CA ILE A 12 6.10 -19.87 -24.16
C ILE A 12 4.81 -19.07 -24.34
N HIS A 13 4.54 -18.56 -25.55
CA HIS A 13 3.30 -17.83 -25.81
C HIS A 13 2.05 -18.71 -25.70
N GLY A 14 2.15 -19.99 -26.10
CA GLY A 14 1.07 -20.96 -25.91
C GLY A 14 0.76 -21.22 -24.43
N GLU A 15 1.80 -21.42 -23.62
CA GLU A 15 1.68 -21.62 -22.17
C GLU A 15 1.08 -20.39 -21.47
N GLN A 16 1.56 -19.19 -21.80
CA GLN A 16 1.03 -17.94 -21.26
C GLN A 16 -0.45 -17.76 -21.57
N LYS A 17 -0.86 -18.08 -22.80
CA LYS A 17 -2.28 -18.00 -23.20
C LYS A 17 -3.14 -18.98 -22.40
N ALA A 18 -2.65 -20.21 -22.17
CA ALA A 18 -3.33 -21.20 -21.38
C ALA A 18 -3.41 -20.82 -19.89
N ASP A 19 -2.40 -20.11 -19.36
CA ASP A 19 -2.38 -19.67 -17.97
C ASP A 19 -3.38 -18.54 -17.66
N VAL A 20 -3.74 -17.72 -18.66
CA VAL A 20 -4.68 -16.59 -18.49
C VAL A 20 -6.11 -16.95 -18.92
N SER A 21 -6.30 -18.07 -19.63
CA SER A 21 -7.63 -18.52 -20.07
C SER A 21 -8.47 -19.07 -18.91
N LEU A 22 -9.71 -18.59 -18.79
CA LEU A 22 -10.67 -19.11 -17.82
C LEU A 22 -11.16 -20.51 -18.22
N GLY A 23 -11.44 -21.37 -17.24
CA GLY A 23 -12.04 -22.70 -17.46
C GLY A 23 -11.08 -23.80 -17.94
N ALA A 24 -9.82 -23.49 -18.23
CA ALA A 24 -8.81 -24.50 -18.53
C ALA A 24 -8.17 -25.03 -17.24
N PRO A 25 -8.21 -26.35 -16.96
CA PRO A 25 -7.49 -26.91 -15.81
C PRO A 25 -5.98 -26.70 -15.97
N ALA A 26 -5.26 -26.66 -14.83
CA ALA A 26 -3.80 -26.61 -14.85
C ALA A 26 -3.27 -27.97 -15.33
N VAL A 27 -2.36 -27.95 -16.32
CA VAL A 27 -1.78 -29.16 -16.90
C VAL A 27 -0.79 -29.82 -15.93
N ASP A 28 -0.09 -29.00 -15.14
CA ASP A 28 0.89 -29.42 -14.15
C ASP A 28 0.90 -28.48 -12.93
N LYS A 29 1.67 -28.87 -11.91
CA LYS A 29 1.86 -28.06 -10.70
C LYS A 29 2.52 -26.71 -11.01
N ALA A 30 3.43 -26.66 -11.99
CA ALA A 30 4.11 -25.43 -12.36
C ALA A 30 3.15 -24.39 -12.96
N ALA A 31 2.21 -24.80 -13.81
CA ALA A 31 1.15 -23.94 -14.34
C ALA A 31 0.25 -23.41 -13.22
N HIS A 32 -0.12 -24.27 -12.27
CA HIS A 32 -0.88 -23.85 -11.10
C HIS A 32 -0.12 -22.76 -10.29
N ASP A 33 1.14 -23.00 -9.97
CA ASP A 33 1.96 -22.07 -9.18
C ASP A 33 2.17 -20.73 -9.92
N ARG A 34 2.33 -20.76 -11.26
CA ARG A 34 2.38 -19.56 -12.10
C ARG A 34 1.09 -18.76 -12.02
N ARG A 35 -0.07 -19.41 -12.16
CA ARG A 35 -1.39 -18.74 -12.07
C ARG A 35 -1.59 -18.08 -10.71
N MET A 36 -1.26 -18.78 -9.63
CA MET A 36 -1.39 -18.25 -8.27
C MET A 36 -0.46 -17.06 -8.00
N THR A 37 0.73 -17.04 -8.63
CA THR A 37 1.71 -15.97 -8.44
C THR A 37 1.64 -14.85 -9.48
N LEU A 38 0.86 -15.01 -10.56
CA LEU A 38 0.78 -14.08 -11.69
C LEU A 38 0.50 -12.64 -11.23
N PHE A 39 -0.58 -12.42 -10.48
CA PHE A 39 -0.96 -11.09 -10.01
C PHE A 39 0.04 -10.49 -9.02
N ARG A 40 0.74 -11.34 -8.24
CA ARG A 40 1.82 -10.90 -7.36
C ARG A 40 3.03 -10.44 -8.17
N ASN A 41 3.39 -11.18 -9.21
CA ASN A 41 4.53 -10.85 -10.07
C ASN A 41 4.26 -9.58 -10.90
N MET A 42 3.04 -9.40 -11.41
CA MET A 42 2.62 -8.19 -12.13
C MET A 42 2.77 -6.90 -11.29
N ARG A 43 2.69 -7.01 -9.96
CA ARG A 43 2.87 -5.90 -9.02
C ARG A 43 4.29 -5.77 -8.47
N GLY A 44 5.26 -6.47 -9.06
CA GLY A 44 6.66 -6.42 -8.59
C GLY A 44 6.90 -7.16 -7.27
N GLY A 45 6.08 -8.16 -6.94
CA GLY A 45 6.20 -8.97 -5.73
C GLY A 45 5.33 -8.48 -4.56
N ASP A 46 4.79 -7.27 -4.68
CA ASP A 46 3.95 -6.66 -3.68
C ASP A 46 2.50 -7.13 -3.80
N GLY A 47 1.91 -7.56 -2.68
CA GLY A 47 0.53 -8.02 -2.60
C GLY A 47 -0.51 -6.92 -2.89
N PHE A 48 -1.80 -7.23 -2.67
CA PHE A 48 -2.90 -6.27 -2.86
C PHE A 48 -2.87 -5.13 -1.84
N ALA A 49 -2.21 -5.37 -0.71
CA ALA A 49 -1.91 -4.37 0.29
C ALA A 49 -0.42 -4.44 0.62
N LYS A 50 0.32 -3.36 0.34
CA LYS A 50 1.51 -3.06 1.13
C LYS A 50 1.04 -2.55 2.48
N GLU A 51 1.68 -2.99 3.55
CA GLU A 51 1.60 -2.21 4.78
C GLU A 51 2.03 -0.77 4.45
N PRO A 52 1.27 0.25 4.86
CA PRO A 52 1.64 1.62 4.58
C PRO A 52 3.03 1.87 5.16
N GLY A 53 3.96 2.27 4.28
CA GLY A 53 5.34 2.56 4.68
C GLY A 53 5.39 3.52 5.86
N LYS A 54 6.39 3.36 6.73
CA LYS A 54 6.53 4.22 7.92
C LYS A 54 6.46 5.69 7.51
N PRO A 55 5.62 6.51 8.15
CA PRO A 55 5.45 7.91 7.75
C PRO A 55 6.77 8.67 7.88
N ARG A 56 7.10 9.48 6.86
CA ARG A 56 8.32 10.29 6.85
C ARG A 56 8.38 11.19 8.09
N LYS A 57 9.49 11.12 8.81
CA LYS A 57 9.84 12.06 9.88
C LYS A 57 10.61 13.23 9.27
N ASN A 58 10.32 14.44 9.71
CA ASN A 58 11.10 15.62 9.34
C ASN A 58 12.32 15.76 10.28
N ALA A 59 13.16 16.79 10.09
CA ALA A 59 14.35 17.05 10.91
C ALA A 59 14.04 17.08 12.42
N ASP A 60 12.84 17.56 12.78
CA ASP A 60 12.35 17.63 14.16
C ASP A 60 11.92 16.26 14.74
N GLY A 61 12.14 15.15 14.02
CA GLY A 61 11.73 13.80 14.43
C GLY A 61 10.23 13.51 14.39
N LEU A 62 9.39 14.52 14.10
CA LEU A 62 7.94 14.42 14.03
C LEU A 62 7.43 14.15 12.62
N THR A 63 6.35 13.37 12.53
CA THR A 63 5.55 13.24 11.31
C THR A 63 4.68 14.49 11.07
N ARG A 64 4.26 14.73 9.83
CA ARG A 64 3.31 15.83 9.49
C ARG A 64 2.05 15.78 10.36
N GLY A 65 1.49 14.59 10.57
CA GLY A 65 0.28 14.39 11.38
C GLY A 65 0.49 14.69 12.86
N GLN A 66 1.65 14.34 13.42
CA GLN A 66 2.01 14.72 14.79
C GLN A 66 2.19 16.23 14.92
N ARG A 67 2.86 16.88 13.95
CA ARG A 67 3.02 18.34 13.95
C ARG A 67 1.67 19.06 13.93
N ARG A 68 0.73 18.62 13.08
CA ARG A 68 -0.63 19.18 13.03
C ARG A 68 -1.36 19.01 14.37
N ARG A 69 -1.29 17.84 14.98
CA ARG A 69 -1.90 17.57 16.31
C ARG A 69 -1.31 18.44 17.40
N ALA A 70 0.02 18.59 17.42
CA ALA A 70 0.71 19.45 18.37
C ALA A 70 0.30 20.93 18.22
N MET A 71 0.20 21.44 16.99
CA MET A 71 -0.28 22.81 16.75
C MET A 71 -1.74 22.98 17.20
N ALA A 72 -2.62 22.03 16.88
CA ALA A 72 -4.01 22.10 17.31
C ALA A 72 -4.14 22.11 18.85
N ALA A 73 -3.35 21.31 19.56
CA ALA A 73 -3.33 21.31 21.02
C ALA A 73 -2.86 22.67 21.58
N LYS A 74 -1.78 23.24 21.03
CA LYS A 74 -1.29 24.57 21.42
C LYS A 74 -2.33 25.67 21.17
N SER A 75 -3.00 25.65 20.01
CA SER A 75 -4.04 26.64 19.70
C SER A 75 -5.25 26.51 20.62
N ARG A 76 -5.68 25.28 20.95
CA ARG A 76 -6.78 25.05 21.90
C ARG A 76 -6.45 25.58 23.30
N ALA A 77 -5.23 25.34 23.78
CA ALA A 77 -4.76 25.85 25.08
C ALA A 77 -4.79 27.40 25.14
N LYS A 78 -4.25 28.07 24.12
CA LYS A 78 -4.29 29.55 24.03
C LYS A 78 -5.71 30.11 24.03
N VAL A 79 -6.63 29.44 23.33
CA VAL A 79 -8.04 29.84 23.24
C VAL A 79 -8.76 29.70 24.59
N SER A 80 -8.39 28.74 25.44
CA SER A 80 -8.97 28.60 26.79
C SER A 80 -8.47 29.66 27.79
N GLU A 81 -7.26 30.18 27.62
CA GLU A 81 -6.65 31.11 28.59
C GLU A 81 -7.25 32.52 28.50
N GLN A 82 -7.39 33.05 27.27
CA GLN A 82 -7.77 34.46 27.02
C GLN A 82 -9.28 34.73 26.96
N ARG A 83 -10.13 33.69 27.02
CA ARG A 83 -11.59 33.86 26.88
C ARG A 83 -12.30 34.03 28.23
N PRO A 84 -13.39 34.82 28.28
CA PRO A 84 -14.30 34.85 29.42
C PRO A 84 -14.72 33.44 29.86
N VAL A 85 -14.90 33.22 31.16
CA VAL A 85 -15.13 31.90 31.77
C VAL A 85 -16.27 31.12 31.11
N LYS A 86 -17.32 31.81 30.64
CA LYS A 86 -18.46 31.22 29.91
C LYS A 86 -18.11 30.51 28.59
N TYR A 87 -16.92 30.75 28.04
CA TYR A 87 -16.43 30.12 26.81
C TYR A 87 -15.23 29.19 27.04
N ARG A 88 -14.84 28.96 28.30
CA ARG A 88 -13.79 28.00 28.65
C ARG A 88 -14.34 26.58 28.54
N HIS A 89 -13.48 25.65 28.18
CA HIS A 89 -13.84 24.23 28.12
C HIS A 89 -14.06 23.72 29.56
N ALA A 90 -15.10 22.90 29.78
CA ALA A 90 -15.51 22.44 31.11
C ALA A 90 -14.40 21.75 31.93
N SER A 91 -13.41 21.16 31.26
CA SER A 91 -12.23 20.56 31.90
C SER A 91 -11.25 21.56 32.54
N ALA A 92 -11.41 22.86 32.29
CA ALA A 92 -10.56 23.94 32.80
C ALA A 92 -11.23 24.75 33.95
N THR A 93 -12.42 24.34 34.38
CA THR A 93 -13.25 25.01 35.41
C THR A 93 -13.47 24.10 36.63
N ARG A 94 -12.40 23.51 37.16
CA ARG A 94 -12.41 22.88 38.50
C ARG A 94 -11.81 23.84 39.51
#